data_AF-A0AAV5JNL2-F1
#
_entry.id   AF-A0AAV5JNL2-F1
#
_cell.length_a   1.000
_cell.length_b   1.000
_cell.length_c   1.000
_cell.angle_alpha   90.00
_cell.angle_beta   90.00
_cell.angle_gamma   90.00
#
_symmetry.space_group_name_H-M   'P 1'
#
loop_
_entity.id
_entity.type
_entity.pdbx_description
1 polymer ?
#
loop_
_entity_poly.entity_id
_entity_poly.type
_entity_poly.pdbx_seq_one_letter_code
_entity_poly.pdbx_strand_id
1 'polypeptide(L)' 'MWRRTIRFVKVLWNNHSVKEATWELESKMRQEHPHLFQD' A
#
# COMPACT_ATOMS: atom_id res chain seq x y z
N MET A 1 27.34 -4.16 -5.79
CA MET A 1 26.10 -3.70 -6.47
C MET A 1 24.94 -3.86 -5.49
N TRP A 2 24.40 -2.77 -4.94
CA TRP A 2 23.32 -2.86 -3.96
C TRP A 2 22.00 -3.20 -4.65
N ARG A 3 21.31 -4.23 -4.15
CA ARG A 3 19.93 -4.54 -4.55
C ARG A 3 19.00 -3.97 -3.49
N ARG A 4 18.11 -3.05 -3.89
CA ARG A 4 17.05 -2.53 -3.02
C ARG A 4 15.73 -3.13 -3.44
N THR A 5 15.07 -3.83 -2.53
CA THR A 5 13.72 -4.36 -2.74
C THR A 5 12.72 -3.29 -2.29
N ILE A 6 11.81 -2.91 -3.18
CA ILE A 6 10.73 -1.96 -2.89
C ILE A 6 9.42 -2.75 -2.88
N ARG A 7 8.68 -2.67 -1.78
CA ARG A 7 7.38 -3.34 -1.62
C ARG A 7 6.24 -2.39 -1.91
N PHE A 8 5.22 -2.92 -2.57
CA PHE A 8 3.98 -2.22 -2.90
C PHE A 8 2.79 -3.00 -2.35
N VAL A 9 1.73 -2.27 -2.02
CA VAL A 9 0.44 -2.80 -1.62
C VAL A 9 -0.64 -2.31 -2.57
N LYS A 10 -1.63 -3.15 -2.86
CA LYS A 10 -2.78 -2.76 -3.65
C LYS A 10 -3.84 -2.19 -2.71
N VAL A 11 -4.23 -0.94 -2.92
CA VAL A 11 -5.13 -0.21 -2.03
C VAL A 11 -6.46 0.02 -2.74
N LEU A 12 -7.53 -0.46 -2.11
CA LEU A 12 -8.89 -0.13 -2.48
C LEU A 12 -9.35 1.05 -1.63
N TRP A 13 -9.65 2.16 -2.30
CA TRP A 13 -10.13 3.37 -1.63
C TRP A 13 -11.64 3.29 -1.39
N ASN A 14 -12.11 3.96 -0.34
CA ASN A 14 -13.55 4.05 -0.09
C ASN A 14 -14.28 4.69 -1.27
N ASN A 15 -15.47 4.16 -1.58
CA ASN A 15 -16.31 4.55 -2.73
C ASN A 15 -15.74 4.21 -4.12
N HIS A 16 -14.61 3.51 -4.20
CA HIS A 16 -14.05 3.04 -5.48
C HIS A 16 -14.34 1.55 -5.68
N SER A 17 -14.49 1.15 -6.94
CA SER A 17 -14.59 -0.26 -7.32
C SER A 17 -13.23 -0.96 -7.27
N VAL A 18 -13.21 -2.28 -7.16
CA VAL A 18 -11.97 -3.09 -7.17
C VAL A 18 -11.11 -2.84 -8.41
N LYS A 19 -11.74 -2.43 -9.52
CA LYS A 19 -11.07 -2.07 -10.79
C LYS A 19 -10.25 -0.78 -10.69
N GLU A 20 -10.60 0.10 -9.77
CA GLU A 20 -9.99 1.42 -9.56
C GLU A 20 -8.94 1.42 -8.44
N ALA A 21 -8.64 0.25 -7.86
CA ALA A 21 -7.62 0.11 -6.84
C ALA A 21 -6.22 0.46 -7.40
N THR A 22 -5.43 1.19 -6.62
CA THR A 22 -4.09 1.66 -7.01
C THR A 22 -2.99 0.86 -6.32
N TRP A 23 -1.77 0.92 -6.84
CA TRP A 23 -0.58 0.37 -6.20
C TRP A 23 0.19 1.48 -5.48
N GLU A 24 0.39 1.32 -4.18
CA GLU A 24 1.03 2.32 -3.33
C GLU A 24 2.22 1.70 -2.59
N LEU A 25 3.19 2.53 -2.21
CA LEU A 25 4.36 2.05 -1.46
C LEU A 25 3.93 1.54 -0.10
N GLU A 26 4.38 0.35 0.26
CA GLU A 26 4.06 -0.25 1.57
C GLU A 26 4.56 0.64 2.72
N SER A 27 5.75 1.25 2.58
CA SER A 27 6.31 2.14 3.59
C SER A 27 5.45 3.38 3.83
N LYS A 28 4.87 3.95 2.76
CA LYS A 28 3.96 5.09 2.84
C LYS A 28 2.66 4.68 3.54
N MET A 29 2.08 3.56 3.12
CA MET A 29 0.83 3.06 3.69
C MET A 29 0.95 2.69 5.17
N ARG A 30 2.09 2.12 5.60
CA ARG A 30 2.35 1.86 7.02
C ARG A 30 2.48 3.14 7.85
N GLN A 31 2.96 4.24 7.26
CA GLN A 31 3.09 5.53 7.95
C GLN A 31 1.73 6.25 8.04
N GLU A 32 0.98 6.30 6.93
CA GLU A 32 -0.29 7.04 6.85
C GLU A 32 -1.46 6.26 7.46
N HIS A 33 -1.47 4.92 7.30
CA HIS A 33 -2.55 4.03 7.76
C HIS A 33 -2.01 2.87 8.60
N PRO A 34 -1.31 3.12 9.72
CA PRO A 34 -0.69 2.07 10.53
C PRO A 34 -1.68 1.04 11.06
N HIS A 35 -2.94 1.43 11.26
CA HIS A 35 -4.03 0.55 11.73
C HIS A 35 -4.41 -0.56 10.74
N LEU A 36 -4.17 -0.38 9.44
CA LEU A 36 -4.44 -1.41 8.41
C LEU A 36 -3.41 -2.54 8.43
N PHE A 37 -2.35 -2.40 9.21
CA PHE A 37 -1.25 -3.35 9.32
C PHE A 37 -1.07 -3.89 10.74
N GLN A 38 -2.08 -3.73 11.59
CA GLN A 38 -2.13 -4.33 12.93
C GLN A 38 -2.76 -5.73 12.80
N ASP A 39 -2.04 -6.76 13.25
CA ASP A 39 -2.53 -8.15 13.34
C ASP A 39 -3.57 -8.34 14.46
#